data_AF-M9WHF1-F1
#
_entry.id   AF-M9WHF1-F1
#
_cell.length_a   1.000
_cell.length_b   1.000
_cell.length_c   1.000
_cell.angle_alpha   90.00
_cell.angle_beta   90.00
_cell.angle_gamma   90.00
#
_symmetry.space_group_name_H-M   'P 1'
#
loop_
_entity.id
_entity.type
_entity.pdbx_description
1 polymer ?
#
loop_
_entity_poly.entity_id
_entity_poly.type
_entity_poly.pdbx_seq_one_letter_code
_entity_poly.pdbx_strand_id
1 'polypeptide(L)'
;MRIIINSKTNKSIKLSAHQIAEIKQNHRYEKVYKKNFEKAKRRIKEKNYFKERFLKDLLVVFISSFLTTLGMNYFVLSTGDAGLFPGGLATFARFAGIVVAGNKNSTATSGINSANLFFIFLFLINLPFFVFGFFKVGTKFTLLSMLYIFVSILWDQIIARIPYINPKEFALIVDYKLVSTIPSEWTGAVWLFIFSIFGGVFLGASYSLTYKIGSSTAGTDFISYYVAKKYNKQIGSINMKINLAILALAVVLNTITLPMHKIDANMKYSALHALDQEKFNQIYQAALNSKTFSTDPGNSLYLPTNWTTSSQNFTKDDIARVISSNYKFENYNNLTTAIKIKFIFGPCLFASFILMIIQGIVIDRIYPKNRIITILINTAKPEELKNFLFELGYKNNINFIENHIVRKDLALIKQSVVMISISLVDWKILEDKVLKLDPNMNIAFIKNMKVKGHFNYALDNEKQEMVLYQKVVQDKRLMHKIEQDSIIIAKQKIDRDLKKTKNSYQKNNP
;
A
#
# COMPACT_ATOMS: atom_id res chain seq x y z
N MET A 1 -36.60 3.27 50.65
CA MET A 1 -35.13 3.09 50.59
C MET A 1 -34.57 3.88 49.39
N ARG A 2 -33.62 4.80 49.58
CA ARG A 2 -32.99 5.57 48.48
C ARG A 2 -31.69 4.86 48.07
N ILE A 3 -31.55 4.54 46.78
CA ILE A 3 -30.38 3.85 46.23
C ILE A 3 -29.37 4.92 45.78
N ILE A 4 -28.11 4.77 46.19
CA ILE A 4 -27.02 5.64 45.77
C ILE A 4 -26.50 5.13 44.43
N ILE A 5 -26.58 5.97 43.39
CA ILE A 5 -26.03 5.67 42.07
C ILE A 5 -24.80 6.54 41.85
N ASN A 6 -23.66 5.89 41.56
CA ASN A 6 -22.37 6.56 41.35
C ASN A 6 -22.04 6.61 39.86
N SER A 7 -21.61 7.77 39.37
CA SER A 7 -21.13 8.00 38.00
C SER A 7 -19.64 8.28 37.98
N LYS A 8 -18.99 8.00 36.84
CA LYS A 8 -17.62 8.44 36.52
C LYS A 8 -17.36 9.95 36.68
N THR A 9 -18.40 10.79 36.71
CA THR A 9 -18.28 12.26 36.86
C THR A 9 -18.40 12.75 38.32
N ASN A 10 -18.15 11.89 39.31
CA ASN A 10 -18.19 12.22 40.75
C ASN A 10 -19.52 12.78 41.29
N LYS A 11 -20.60 12.76 40.50
CA LYS A 11 -21.94 13.10 40.99
C LYS A 11 -22.68 11.84 41.41
N SER A 12 -22.65 11.52 42.70
CA SER A 12 -23.55 10.54 43.31
C SER A 12 -24.96 11.12 43.35
N ILE A 13 -25.92 10.44 42.73
CA ILE A 13 -27.33 10.85 42.77
C ILE A 13 -28.10 9.86 43.63
N LYS A 14 -28.76 10.36 44.68
CA LYS A 14 -29.71 9.56 45.47
C LYS A 14 -31.05 9.54 44.72
N LEU A 15 -31.47 8.35 44.31
CA LEU A 15 -32.74 8.13 43.60
C LEU A 15 -33.58 7.11 44.37
N SER A 16 -34.90 7.27 44.37
CA SER A 16 -35.81 6.24 44.87
C SER A 16 -35.96 5.10 43.86
N ALA A 17 -36.37 3.91 44.32
CA ALA A 17 -36.63 2.77 43.45
C ALA A 17 -37.67 3.08 42.36
N HIS A 18 -38.72 3.84 42.71
CA HIS A 18 -39.74 4.30 41.77
C HIS A 18 -39.17 5.21 40.68
N GLN A 19 -38.34 6.19 41.05
CA GLN A 19 -37.71 7.10 40.08
C GLN A 19 -36.78 6.36 39.12
N ILE A 20 -36.10 5.30 39.60
CA ILE A 20 -35.25 4.46 38.74
C ILE A 20 -36.10 3.69 37.73
N ALA A 21 -37.23 3.13 38.17
CA ALA A 21 -38.15 2.40 37.29
C ALA A 21 -38.72 3.30 36.19
N GLU A 22 -39.14 4.51 36.54
CA GLU A 22 -39.65 5.52 35.60
C GLU A 22 -38.59 5.93 34.57
N ILE A 23 -37.34 6.15 35.01
CA ILE A 23 -36.22 6.44 34.11
C ILE A 23 -35.97 5.25 33.15
N LYS A 24 -36.01 4.01 33.66
CA LYS A 24 -35.77 2.80 32.86
C LYS A 24 -36.84 2.58 31.77
N GLN A 25 -38.09 2.99 32.01
CA GLN A 25 -39.18 2.91 31.03
C GLN A 25 -39.09 3.97 29.92
N ASN A 26 -38.29 5.03 30.12
CA ASN A 26 -38.18 6.11 29.14
C ASN A 26 -37.30 5.70 27.93
N HIS A 27 -37.74 6.00 26.71
CA HIS A 27 -36.98 5.73 25.48
C HIS A 27 -35.56 6.36 25.46
N ARG A 28 -35.35 7.47 26.18
CA ARG A 28 -34.01 8.08 26.37
C ARG A 28 -33.04 7.15 27.09
N TYR A 29 -33.52 6.39 28.07
CA TYR A 29 -32.70 5.41 28.78
C TYR A 29 -32.26 4.30 27.85
N GLU A 30 -33.17 3.71 27.07
CA GLU A 30 -32.85 2.64 26.12
C GLU A 30 -31.76 3.07 25.12
N LYS A 31 -31.88 4.26 24.53
CA LYS A 31 -30.87 4.83 23.62
C LYS A 31 -29.50 5.03 24.30
N VAL A 32 -29.49 5.52 25.55
CA VAL A 32 -28.24 5.74 26.31
C VAL A 32 -27.62 4.41 26.71
N TYR A 33 -28.43 3.46 27.16
CA TYR A 33 -28.03 2.11 27.54
C TYR A 33 -27.37 1.39 26.37
N LYS A 34 -28.04 1.33 25.21
CA LYS A 34 -27.48 0.76 23.97
C LYS A 34 -26.12 1.38 23.61
N LYS A 35 -26.00 2.72 23.70
CA LYS A 35 -24.74 3.43 23.43
C LYS A 35 -23.63 3.07 24.43
N ASN A 36 -23.95 2.99 25.72
CA ASN A 36 -22.98 2.65 26.78
C ASN A 36 -22.55 1.18 26.69
N PHE A 37 -23.49 0.29 26.37
CA PHE A 37 -23.24 -1.13 26.13
C PHE A 37 -22.29 -1.32 24.93
N GLU A 38 -22.55 -0.68 23.80
CA GLU A 38 -21.65 -0.71 22.63
C GLU A 38 -20.26 -0.13 22.94
N LYS A 39 -20.19 0.92 23.76
CA LYS A 39 -18.91 1.47 24.23
C LYS A 39 -18.13 0.46 25.09
N ALA A 40 -18.82 -0.32 25.93
CA ALA A 40 -18.21 -1.38 26.72
C ALA A 40 -17.74 -2.55 25.84
N LYS A 41 -18.57 -2.98 24.88
CA LYS A 41 -18.23 -3.98 23.84
C LYS A 41 -16.94 -3.59 23.11
N ARG A 42 -16.86 -2.33 22.66
CA ARG A 42 -15.67 -1.76 22.00
C ARG A 42 -14.43 -1.79 22.90
N ARG A 43 -14.54 -1.44 24.18
CA ARG A 43 -13.41 -1.51 25.13
C ARG A 43 -12.89 -2.93 25.32
N ILE A 44 -13.78 -3.92 25.43
CA ILE A 44 -13.38 -5.33 25.52
C ILE A 44 -12.66 -5.76 24.24
N LYS A 45 -13.19 -5.37 23.07
CA LYS A 45 -12.56 -5.63 21.78
C LYS A 45 -11.15 -5.02 21.69
N GLU A 46 -10.98 -3.77 22.11
CA GLU A 46 -9.69 -3.08 22.17
C GLU A 46 -8.73 -3.78 23.15
N LYS A 47 -9.19 -4.14 24.35
CA LYS A 47 -8.38 -4.87 25.35
C LYS A 47 -7.89 -6.22 24.81
N ASN A 48 -8.78 -7.01 24.20
CA ASN A 48 -8.41 -8.31 23.62
C ASN A 48 -7.40 -8.12 22.47
N TYR A 49 -7.58 -7.09 21.65
CA TYR A 49 -6.63 -6.73 20.60
C TYR A 49 -5.23 -6.44 21.18
N PHE A 50 -5.14 -5.59 22.21
CA PHE A 50 -3.85 -5.27 22.85
C PHE A 50 -3.18 -6.48 23.49
N LYS A 51 -3.96 -7.42 24.03
CA LYS A 51 -3.43 -8.63 24.66
C LYS A 51 -2.91 -9.65 23.64
N GLU A 52 -3.63 -9.90 22.55
CA GLU A 52 -3.37 -11.07 21.69
C GLU A 52 -2.74 -10.74 20.34
N ARG A 53 -3.04 -9.56 19.77
CA ARG A 53 -2.63 -9.19 18.40
C ARG A 53 -1.67 -8.03 18.33
N PHE A 54 -1.70 -7.08 19.27
CA PHE A 54 -0.92 -5.85 19.15
C PHE A 54 0.58 -6.09 18.95
N LEU A 55 1.22 -6.96 19.76
CA LEU A 55 2.64 -7.25 19.62
C LEU A 55 2.97 -7.94 18.28
N LYS A 56 2.07 -8.82 17.80
CA LYS A 56 2.22 -9.48 16.49
C LYS A 56 2.09 -8.48 15.35
N ASP A 57 1.07 -7.62 15.39
CA ASP A 57 0.86 -6.56 14.41
C ASP A 57 2.07 -5.59 14.42
N LEU A 58 2.60 -5.25 15.59
CA LEU A 58 3.79 -4.42 15.76
C LEU A 58 5.03 -5.08 15.14
N LEU A 59 5.30 -6.35 15.46
CA LEU A 59 6.41 -7.12 14.90
C LEU A 59 6.32 -7.17 13.36
N VAL A 60 5.12 -7.40 12.82
CA VAL A 60 4.90 -7.38 11.37
C VAL A 60 5.17 -5.99 10.78
N VAL A 61 4.80 -4.89 11.45
CA VAL A 61 5.18 -3.53 11.03
C VAL A 61 6.71 -3.38 10.96
N PHE A 62 7.44 -3.83 11.98
CA PHE A 62 8.90 -3.77 12.01
C PHE A 62 9.54 -4.56 10.85
N ILE A 63 9.09 -5.80 10.62
CA ILE A 63 9.61 -6.64 9.54
C ILE A 63 9.26 -6.05 8.16
N SER A 64 8.01 -5.61 7.98
CA SER A 64 7.57 -5.08 6.69
C SER A 64 8.32 -3.79 6.34
N SER A 65 8.39 -2.84 7.29
CA SER A 65 9.13 -1.60 7.09
C SER A 65 10.61 -1.85 6.80
N PHE A 66 11.25 -2.80 7.48
CA PHE A 66 12.62 -3.22 7.18
C PHE A 66 12.77 -3.75 5.76
N LEU A 67 11.89 -4.67 5.32
CA LEU A 67 11.91 -5.20 3.96
C LEU A 67 11.69 -4.11 2.89
N THR A 68 10.83 -3.12 3.16
CA THR A 68 10.68 -1.97 2.28
C THR A 68 11.94 -1.12 2.24
N THR A 69 12.58 -0.85 3.37
CA THR A 69 13.84 -0.11 3.40
C THR A 69 14.92 -0.85 2.61
N LEU A 70 15.03 -2.18 2.74
CA LEU A 70 15.96 -2.98 1.92
C LEU A 70 15.62 -2.89 0.42
N GLY A 71 14.35 -3.11 0.07
CA GLY A 71 13.86 -3.02 -1.30
C GLY A 71 14.13 -1.66 -1.94
N MET A 72 13.84 -0.59 -1.21
CA MET A 72 14.05 0.78 -1.66
C MET A 72 15.53 1.13 -1.77
N ASN A 73 16.32 0.90 -0.74
CA ASN A 73 17.69 1.41 -0.68
C ASN A 73 18.64 0.66 -1.60
N TYR A 74 18.58 -0.68 -1.62
CA TYR A 74 19.53 -1.49 -2.37
C TYR A 74 19.14 -1.73 -3.82
N PHE A 75 17.85 -1.67 -4.16
CA PHE A 75 17.39 -1.95 -5.52
C PHE A 75 16.84 -0.72 -6.25
N VAL A 76 16.16 0.20 -5.56
CA VAL A 76 15.51 1.34 -6.24
C VAL A 76 16.37 2.59 -6.21
N LEU A 77 16.82 3.03 -5.04
CA LEU A 77 17.59 4.27 -4.86
C LEU A 77 19.06 4.12 -5.27
N SER A 78 19.63 2.91 -5.16
CA SER A 78 20.99 2.59 -5.64
C SER A 78 21.20 2.89 -7.12
N THR A 79 20.14 2.80 -7.93
CA THR A 79 20.17 3.06 -9.38
C THR A 79 20.30 4.53 -9.76
N GLY A 80 20.30 5.46 -8.79
CA GLY A 80 20.53 6.89 -9.01
C GLY A 80 19.33 7.64 -9.61
N ASP A 81 19.45 8.96 -9.78
CA ASP A 81 18.35 9.88 -10.14
C ASP A 81 17.66 9.58 -11.48
N ALA A 82 18.35 8.89 -12.39
CA ALA A 82 17.85 8.47 -13.70
C ALA A 82 17.47 6.97 -13.75
N GLY A 83 17.61 6.25 -12.62
CA GLY A 83 17.27 4.84 -12.48
C GLY A 83 15.82 4.59 -12.07
N LEU A 84 15.54 3.48 -11.40
CA LEU A 84 14.18 3.00 -11.12
C LEU A 84 13.34 3.99 -10.32
N PHE A 85 12.07 4.13 -10.70
CA PHE A 85 11.10 4.92 -9.96
C PHE A 85 10.28 4.04 -9.02
N PRO A 86 10.24 4.32 -7.70
CA PRO A 86 9.40 3.57 -6.79
C PRO A 86 7.92 3.81 -7.08
N GLY A 87 7.05 2.89 -6.67
CA GLY A 87 5.60 3.05 -6.79
C GLY A 87 5.01 4.06 -5.80
N GLY A 88 3.86 4.63 -6.16
CA GLY A 88 3.04 5.47 -5.29
C GLY A 88 3.59 6.88 -5.08
N LEU A 89 3.29 7.47 -3.92
CA LEU A 89 3.70 8.86 -3.64
C LEU A 89 5.20 9.03 -3.39
N ALA A 90 5.93 7.93 -3.18
CA ALA A 90 7.38 7.95 -3.15
C ALA A 90 7.96 8.51 -4.47
N THR A 91 7.31 8.30 -5.62
CA THR A 91 7.77 8.89 -6.88
C THR A 91 7.74 10.41 -6.83
N PHE A 92 6.68 11.01 -6.28
CA PHE A 92 6.57 12.47 -6.12
C PHE A 92 7.51 13.01 -5.05
N ALA A 93 7.70 12.29 -3.94
CA ALA A 93 8.67 12.66 -2.92
C ALA A 93 10.10 12.67 -3.47
N ARG A 94 10.43 11.69 -4.32
CA ARG A 94 11.73 11.61 -5.00
C ARG A 94 11.91 12.76 -5.98
N PHE A 95 10.90 13.04 -6.79
CA PHE A 95 10.89 14.18 -7.71
C PHE A 95 11.07 15.52 -6.96
N ALA A 96 10.29 15.75 -5.89
CA ALA A 96 10.40 16.97 -5.08
C ALA A 96 11.81 17.12 -4.48
N GLY A 97 12.40 16.01 -4.00
CA GLY A 97 13.79 16.00 -3.52
C GLY A 97 14.80 16.38 -4.61
N ILE A 98 14.64 15.86 -5.84
CA ILE A 98 15.50 16.18 -6.98
C ILE A 98 15.39 17.66 -7.37
N VAL A 99 14.17 18.20 -7.49
CA VAL A 99 13.95 19.61 -7.88
C VAL A 99 14.54 20.57 -6.84
N VAL A 100 14.31 20.31 -5.55
CA VAL A 100 14.79 21.18 -4.48
C VAL A 100 16.30 21.09 -4.29
N ALA A 101 16.89 19.90 -4.45
CA ALA A 101 18.34 19.75 -4.43
C ALA A 101 19.00 20.35 -5.68
N GLY A 102 18.35 20.26 -6.84
CA GLY A 102 18.84 20.79 -8.11
C GLY A 102 18.82 22.32 -8.22
N ASN A 103 17.95 23.01 -7.45
CA ASN A 103 17.84 24.47 -7.47
C ASN A 103 18.90 25.21 -6.64
N LYS A 104 19.74 24.50 -5.88
CA LYS A 104 20.84 25.12 -5.12
C LYS A 104 22.14 25.02 -5.91
N ASN A 105 22.38 26.02 -6.76
CA ASN A 105 23.66 26.21 -7.42
C ASN A 105 24.79 26.35 -6.38
N SER A 106 25.78 25.48 -6.49
CA SER A 106 27.20 25.74 -6.24
C SER A 106 27.52 26.87 -5.24
N THR A 107 27.52 26.59 -3.95
CA THR A 107 28.51 27.12 -2.99
C THR A 107 28.43 26.29 -1.72
N ALA A 108 29.60 26.08 -1.12
CA ALA A 108 29.83 25.17 -0.02
C ALA A 108 28.97 25.46 1.22
N THR A 109 28.98 24.49 2.14
CA THR A 109 28.40 24.47 3.49
C THR A 109 26.88 24.24 3.59
N SER A 110 26.52 22.97 3.78
CA SER A 110 25.19 22.36 3.99
C SER A 110 24.41 21.94 2.72
N GLY A 111 25.05 21.15 1.86
CA GLY A 111 24.38 20.38 0.81
C GLY A 111 23.39 19.38 1.42
N ILE A 112 22.12 19.77 1.51
CA ILE A 112 21.06 18.85 1.90
C ILE A 112 20.93 17.82 0.76
N ASN A 113 21.43 16.61 1.01
CA ASN A 113 21.38 15.49 0.09
C ASN A 113 19.92 15.26 -0.39
N SER A 114 19.71 15.07 -1.69
CA SER A 114 18.38 14.76 -2.28
C SER A 114 17.73 13.55 -1.60
N ALA A 115 18.54 12.59 -1.14
CA ALA A 115 18.10 11.45 -0.34
C ALA A 115 17.53 11.84 1.04
N ASN A 116 18.07 12.87 1.70
CA ASN A 116 17.55 13.32 3.00
C ASN A 116 16.23 14.11 2.83
N LEU A 117 16.11 14.89 1.75
CA LEU A 117 14.89 15.63 1.40
C LEU A 117 13.74 14.69 1.04
N PHE A 118 14.03 13.55 0.41
CA PHE A 118 13.05 12.54 0.04
C PHE A 118 12.14 12.16 1.22
N PHE A 119 12.69 11.89 2.40
CA PHE A 119 11.90 11.45 3.56
C PHE A 119 11.01 12.54 4.13
N ILE A 120 11.49 13.80 4.12
CA ILE A 120 10.70 14.96 4.55
C ILE A 120 9.50 15.12 3.61
N PHE A 121 9.74 15.09 2.29
CA PHE A 121 8.66 15.18 1.31
C PHE A 121 7.72 13.97 1.37
N LEU A 122 8.24 12.77 1.61
CA LEU A 122 7.44 11.57 1.79
C LEU A 122 6.50 11.72 2.98
N PHE A 123 6.96 12.26 4.11
CA PHE A 123 6.09 12.50 5.26
C PHE A 123 5.01 13.57 4.95
N LEU A 124 5.40 14.70 4.36
CA LEU A 124 4.49 15.81 4.06
C LEU A 124 3.39 15.42 3.06
N ILE A 125 3.77 14.75 1.96
CA ILE A 125 2.83 14.33 0.91
C ILE A 125 1.80 13.32 1.45
N ASN A 126 2.13 12.59 2.52
CA ASN A 126 1.23 11.60 3.14
C ASN A 126 0.20 12.20 4.10
N LEU A 127 0.34 13.45 4.53
CA LEU A 127 -0.56 14.08 5.52
C LEU A 127 -2.04 14.10 5.05
N PRO A 128 -2.38 14.50 3.81
CA PRO A 128 -3.76 14.41 3.31
C PRO A 128 -4.33 12.98 3.31
N PHE A 129 -3.48 11.98 3.07
CA PHE A 129 -3.89 10.57 3.03
C PHE A 129 -4.16 10.00 4.43
N PHE A 130 -3.46 10.51 5.44
CA PHE A 130 -3.79 10.21 6.83
C PHE A 130 -5.16 10.73 7.23
N VAL A 131 -5.47 11.98 6.86
CA VAL A 131 -6.79 12.58 7.08
C VAL A 131 -7.86 11.72 6.39
N PHE A 132 -7.65 11.38 5.11
CA PHE A 132 -8.53 10.46 4.39
C PHE A 132 -8.68 9.10 5.09
N GLY A 133 -7.59 8.52 5.58
CA GLY A 133 -7.57 7.25 6.30
C GLY A 133 -8.43 7.26 7.55
N PHE A 134 -8.35 8.31 8.37
CA PHE A 134 -9.17 8.42 9.58
C PHE A 134 -10.67 8.46 9.27
N PHE A 135 -11.06 9.15 8.21
CA PHE A 135 -12.48 9.32 7.85
C PHE A 135 -13.05 8.15 7.03
N LYS A 136 -12.28 7.55 6.11
CA LYS A 136 -12.80 6.57 5.13
C LYS A 136 -12.37 5.12 5.38
N VAL A 137 -11.26 4.89 6.09
CA VAL A 137 -10.71 3.53 6.27
C VAL A 137 -10.85 3.07 7.73
N GLY A 138 -10.37 3.86 8.68
CA GLY A 138 -10.51 3.63 10.12
C GLY A 138 -9.24 3.94 10.91
N THR A 139 -9.43 4.31 12.19
CA THR A 139 -8.35 4.79 13.08
C THR A 139 -7.21 3.78 13.26
N LYS A 140 -7.52 2.49 13.47
CA LYS A 140 -6.48 1.45 13.63
C LYS A 140 -5.55 1.40 12.41
N PHE A 141 -6.15 1.40 11.22
CA PHE A 141 -5.42 1.33 9.96
C PHE A 141 -4.48 2.52 9.82
N THR A 142 -5.00 3.75 10.00
CA THR A 142 -4.21 4.96 9.87
C THR A 142 -3.06 5.03 10.87
N LEU A 143 -3.30 4.69 12.14
CA LEU A 143 -2.26 4.71 13.18
C LEU A 143 -1.15 3.69 12.90
N LEU A 144 -1.49 2.48 12.47
CA LEU A 144 -0.47 1.49 12.07
C LEU A 144 0.29 1.95 10.83
N SER A 145 -0.35 2.59 9.86
CA SER A 145 0.33 3.11 8.66
C SER A 145 1.26 4.30 8.98
N MET A 146 0.88 5.16 9.92
CA MET A 146 1.75 6.22 10.43
C MET A 146 2.97 5.63 11.14
N LEU A 147 2.74 4.64 12.01
CA LEU A 147 3.82 3.94 12.70
C LEU A 147 4.75 3.24 11.69
N TYR A 148 4.19 2.61 10.66
CA TYR A 148 4.96 2.01 9.58
C TYR A 148 5.90 3.01 8.90
N ILE A 149 5.41 4.19 8.53
CA ILE A 149 6.28 5.22 7.91
C ILE A 149 7.39 5.61 8.88
N PHE A 150 7.03 5.90 10.13
CA PHE A 150 8.00 6.30 11.13
C PHE A 150 9.10 5.24 11.30
N VAL A 151 8.72 3.97 11.43
CA VAL A 151 9.68 2.86 11.56
C VAL A 151 10.48 2.65 10.27
N SER A 152 9.91 2.86 9.09
CA SER A 152 10.66 2.78 7.82
C SER A 152 11.73 3.86 7.70
N ILE A 153 11.44 5.09 8.17
CA ILE A 153 12.41 6.18 8.24
C ILE A 153 13.49 5.85 9.29
N LEU A 154 13.12 5.29 10.43
CA LEU A 154 14.09 4.84 11.43
C LEU A 154 15.04 3.79 10.87
N TRP A 155 14.52 2.77 10.18
CA TRP A 155 15.35 1.75 9.54
C TRP A 155 16.30 2.34 8.52
N ASP A 156 15.84 3.28 7.71
CA ASP A 156 16.68 3.99 6.76
C ASP A 156 17.84 4.70 7.46
N GLN A 157 17.54 5.47 8.51
CA GLN A 157 18.57 6.20 9.27
C GLN A 157 19.56 5.27 9.97
N ILE A 158 19.11 4.09 10.43
CA ILE A 158 19.98 3.07 11.01
C ILE A 158 20.92 2.51 9.94
N ILE A 159 20.37 2.01 8.82
CA ILE A 159 21.14 1.38 7.74
C ILE A 159 22.13 2.38 7.12
N ALA A 160 21.72 3.63 6.92
CA ALA A 160 22.57 4.65 6.31
C ALA A 160 23.79 5.03 7.17
N ARG A 161 23.75 4.80 8.50
CA ARG A 161 24.81 5.17 9.44
C ARG A 161 25.74 4.02 9.80
N ILE A 162 25.38 2.77 9.52
CA ILE A 162 26.22 1.62 9.82
C ILE A 162 27.25 1.44 8.68
N PRO A 163 28.57 1.51 8.99
CA PRO A 163 29.62 1.24 8.00
C PRO A 163 29.50 -0.18 7.43
N TYR A 164 29.95 -0.40 6.19
CA TYR A 164 29.92 -1.71 5.50
C TYR A 164 28.54 -2.31 5.23
N ILE A 165 27.46 -1.72 5.75
CA ILE A 165 26.06 -2.09 5.45
C ILE A 165 25.34 -0.90 4.80
N ASN A 166 25.91 0.30 4.80
CA ASN A 166 25.22 1.40 4.13
C ASN A 166 25.12 1.12 2.61
N PRO A 167 24.05 1.58 1.93
CA PRO A 167 23.84 1.30 0.50
C PRO A 167 24.84 2.01 -0.43
N LYS A 168 25.75 2.81 0.11
CA LYS A 168 26.81 3.50 -0.65
C LYS A 168 28.09 2.67 -0.72
N GLU A 169 28.38 1.91 0.32
CA GLU A 169 29.57 1.05 0.45
C GLU A 169 29.24 -0.41 0.17
N PHE A 170 28.01 -0.84 0.45
CA PHE A 170 27.57 -2.21 0.25
C PHE A 170 26.50 -2.30 -0.83
N ALA A 171 26.78 -3.14 -1.83
CA ALA A 171 25.82 -3.54 -2.83
C ALA A 171 25.40 -4.98 -2.59
N LEU A 172 24.08 -5.22 -2.48
CA LEU A 172 23.56 -6.53 -2.10
C LEU A 172 23.77 -7.60 -3.19
N ILE A 173 23.72 -7.20 -4.46
CA ILE A 173 23.98 -8.09 -5.60
C ILE A 173 25.19 -7.60 -6.39
N VAL A 174 25.14 -6.36 -6.87
CA VAL A 174 26.23 -5.72 -7.62
C VAL A 174 26.15 -4.21 -7.48
N ASP A 175 27.27 -3.50 -7.54
CA ASP A 175 27.26 -2.05 -7.57
C ASP A 175 26.76 -1.56 -8.94
N TYR A 176 25.47 -1.20 -9.00
CA TYR A 176 24.84 -0.71 -10.23
C TYR A 176 25.55 0.52 -10.80
N LYS A 177 26.03 1.45 -9.96
CA LYS A 177 26.68 2.67 -10.44
C LYS A 177 27.99 2.33 -11.13
N LEU A 178 28.78 1.47 -10.50
CA LEU A 178 30.05 1.00 -11.05
C LEU A 178 29.80 0.23 -12.36
N VAL A 179 28.86 -0.71 -12.36
CA VAL A 179 28.50 -1.49 -13.55
C VAL A 179 27.96 -0.62 -14.69
N SER A 180 27.20 0.44 -14.38
CA SER A 180 26.70 1.38 -15.39
C SER A 180 27.81 2.24 -16.03
N THR A 181 28.99 2.33 -15.42
CA THR A 181 30.15 3.05 -15.99
C THR A 181 31.02 2.20 -16.90
N ILE A 182 30.83 0.88 -16.94
CA ILE A 182 31.62 -0.01 -17.80
C ILE A 182 31.18 0.21 -19.27
N PRO A 183 32.10 0.52 -20.21
CA PRO A 183 31.77 0.86 -21.61
C PRO A 183 31.16 -0.26 -22.48
N SER A 184 30.65 -1.32 -21.88
CA SER A 184 29.91 -2.37 -22.59
C SER A 184 28.47 -1.91 -22.82
N GLU A 185 28.08 -1.78 -24.09
CA GLU A 185 26.70 -1.55 -24.48
C GLU A 185 25.81 -2.62 -23.80
N TRP A 186 24.66 -2.21 -23.23
CA TRP A 186 23.63 -3.05 -22.58
C TRP A 186 23.81 -3.47 -21.11
N THR A 187 25.01 -3.49 -20.53
CA THR A 187 25.19 -4.04 -19.17
C THR A 187 24.39 -3.28 -18.11
N GLY A 188 24.42 -1.95 -18.10
CA GLY A 188 23.63 -1.14 -17.17
C GLY A 188 22.12 -1.34 -17.34
N ALA A 189 21.62 -1.42 -18.58
CA ALA A 189 20.21 -1.62 -18.86
C ALA A 189 19.71 -2.99 -18.36
N VAL A 190 20.47 -4.07 -18.61
CA VAL A 190 20.13 -5.43 -18.14
C VAL A 190 20.06 -5.48 -16.61
N TRP A 191 21.05 -4.91 -15.93
CA TRP A 191 21.04 -4.86 -14.47
C TRP A 191 19.88 -4.03 -13.91
N LEU A 192 19.42 -2.99 -14.62
CA LEU A 192 18.25 -2.22 -14.22
C LEU A 192 16.98 -3.07 -14.18
N PHE A 193 16.80 -3.98 -15.14
CA PHE A 193 15.70 -4.94 -15.15
C PHE A 193 15.83 -6.01 -14.05
N ILE A 194 17.04 -6.47 -13.75
CA ILE A 194 17.28 -7.39 -12.63
C ILE A 194 16.90 -6.71 -11.30
N PHE A 195 17.35 -5.47 -11.12
CA PHE A 195 17.05 -4.67 -9.93
C PHE A 195 15.54 -4.42 -9.79
N SER A 196 14.83 -4.24 -10.90
CA SER A 196 13.38 -4.05 -10.84
C SER A 196 12.63 -5.31 -10.42
N ILE A 197 13.08 -6.50 -10.83
CA ILE A 197 12.49 -7.76 -10.39
C ILE A 197 12.70 -7.95 -8.89
N PHE A 198 13.94 -7.84 -8.40
CA PHE A 198 14.23 -8.03 -6.98
C PHE A 198 13.58 -6.94 -6.11
N GLY A 199 13.68 -5.68 -6.51
CA GLY A 199 12.99 -4.57 -5.85
C GLY A 199 11.48 -4.82 -5.78
N GLY A 200 10.88 -5.34 -6.85
CA GLY A 200 9.46 -5.64 -6.92
C GLY A 200 9.05 -6.76 -5.96
N VAL A 201 9.89 -7.79 -5.83
CA VAL A 201 9.68 -8.88 -4.88
C VAL A 201 9.76 -8.38 -3.44
N PHE A 202 10.79 -7.63 -3.07
CA PHE A 202 10.96 -7.10 -1.71
C PHE A 202 9.82 -6.14 -1.33
N LEU A 203 9.50 -5.19 -2.21
CA LEU A 203 8.40 -4.24 -1.99
C LEU A 203 7.06 -4.96 -1.94
N GLY A 204 6.79 -5.87 -2.87
CA GLY A 204 5.55 -6.64 -2.89
C GLY A 204 5.36 -7.50 -1.64
N ALA A 205 6.43 -8.12 -1.15
CA ALA A 205 6.42 -8.90 0.09
C ALA A 205 6.11 -8.02 1.29
N SER A 206 6.81 -6.89 1.46
CA SER A 206 6.52 -5.93 2.53
C SER A 206 5.07 -5.43 2.49
N TYR A 207 4.58 -5.02 1.32
CA TYR A 207 3.27 -4.41 1.19
C TYR A 207 2.18 -5.42 1.53
N SER A 208 2.36 -6.68 1.12
CA SER A 208 1.45 -7.77 1.45
C SER A 208 1.39 -8.08 2.96
N LEU A 209 2.53 -8.03 3.66
CA LEU A 209 2.58 -8.20 5.12
C LEU A 209 1.88 -7.05 5.84
N THR A 210 2.10 -5.82 5.35
CA THR A 210 1.45 -4.62 5.88
C THR A 210 -0.07 -4.67 5.69
N TYR A 211 -0.56 -5.13 4.53
CA TYR A 211 -2.00 -5.31 4.29
C TYR A 211 -2.63 -6.42 5.14
N LYS A 212 -1.88 -7.47 5.53
CA LYS A 212 -2.38 -8.56 6.39
C LYS A 212 -2.84 -8.07 7.75
N ILE A 213 -2.10 -7.14 8.36
CA ILE A 213 -2.42 -6.57 9.68
C ILE A 213 -3.45 -5.43 9.62
N GLY A 214 -3.88 -5.06 8.40
CA GLY A 214 -4.79 -3.95 8.17
C GLY A 214 -4.08 -2.61 8.35
N SER A 215 -2.89 -2.48 7.77
CA SER A 215 -2.14 -1.25 7.61
C SER A 215 -1.87 -1.04 6.11
N SER A 216 -1.11 -0.01 5.76
CA SER A 216 -0.65 0.32 4.41
C SER A 216 0.72 0.96 4.49
N THR A 217 1.51 0.87 3.42
CA THR A 217 2.80 1.57 3.32
C THR A 217 2.66 3.07 3.02
N ALA A 218 1.46 3.60 3.30
CA ALA A 218 0.97 4.95 3.10
C ALA A 218 0.84 5.43 1.64
N GLY A 219 0.47 6.70 1.49
CA GLY A 219 0.21 7.34 0.21
C GLY A 219 -0.98 6.75 -0.54
N THR A 220 -0.77 6.43 -1.82
CA THR A 220 -1.80 5.92 -2.72
C THR A 220 -2.29 4.52 -2.35
N ASP A 221 -1.62 3.85 -1.42
CA ASP A 221 -2.08 2.61 -0.84
C ASP A 221 -3.33 2.77 0.03
N PHE A 222 -3.56 3.94 0.64
CA PHE A 222 -4.83 4.23 1.32
C PHE A 222 -6.01 4.13 0.34
N ILE A 223 -5.82 4.68 -0.87
CA ILE A 223 -6.80 4.60 -1.94
C ILE A 223 -6.91 3.16 -2.44
N SER A 224 -5.79 2.50 -2.70
CA SER A 224 -5.75 1.11 -3.16
C SER A 224 -6.50 0.18 -2.22
N TYR A 225 -6.26 0.30 -0.91
CA TYR A 225 -6.93 -0.48 0.13
C TYR A 225 -8.42 -0.16 0.23
N TYR A 226 -8.80 1.13 0.20
CA TYR A 226 -10.20 1.54 0.23
C TYR A 226 -10.98 1.02 -0.98
N VAL A 227 -10.43 1.16 -2.18
CA VAL A 227 -11.01 0.65 -3.43
C VAL A 227 -11.09 -0.88 -3.41
N ALA A 228 -10.04 -1.56 -2.94
CA ALA A 228 -10.04 -3.02 -2.80
C ALA A 228 -11.12 -3.51 -1.85
N LYS A 229 -11.34 -2.81 -0.72
CA LYS A 229 -12.41 -3.12 0.24
C LYS A 229 -13.80 -2.79 -0.31
N LYS A 230 -13.96 -1.67 -1.02
CA LYS A 230 -15.26 -1.22 -1.54
C LYS A 230 -15.74 -2.07 -2.71
N TYR A 231 -14.84 -2.45 -3.61
CA TYR A 231 -15.16 -3.20 -4.83
C TYR A 231 -14.79 -4.68 -4.76
N ASN A 232 -14.28 -5.15 -3.61
CA ASN A 232 -13.87 -6.53 -3.36
C ASN A 232 -12.94 -7.11 -4.44
N LYS A 233 -11.99 -6.29 -4.88
CA LYS A 233 -10.97 -6.69 -5.86
C LYS A 233 -9.64 -6.96 -5.16
N GLN A 234 -8.79 -7.71 -5.84
CA GLN A 234 -7.41 -7.96 -5.41
C GLN A 234 -6.65 -6.62 -5.28
N ILE A 235 -5.99 -6.44 -4.13
CA ILE A 235 -5.35 -5.16 -3.79
C ILE A 235 -4.09 -4.92 -4.61
N GLY A 236 -3.32 -5.97 -4.93
CA GLY A 236 -2.12 -5.88 -5.75
C GLY A 236 -2.42 -5.40 -7.16
N SER A 237 -3.43 -5.98 -7.81
CA SER A 237 -3.89 -5.50 -9.13
C SER A 237 -4.35 -4.04 -9.13
N ILE A 238 -5.03 -3.58 -8.07
CA ILE A 238 -5.43 -2.17 -7.93
C ILE A 238 -4.19 -1.29 -7.72
N ASN A 239 -3.31 -1.69 -6.81
CA ASN A 239 -2.10 -0.97 -6.47
C ASN A 239 -1.19 -0.79 -7.69
N MET A 240 -0.99 -1.87 -8.46
CA MET A 240 -0.24 -1.87 -9.72
C MET A 240 -0.82 -0.83 -10.70
N LYS A 241 -2.14 -0.84 -10.94
CA LYS A 241 -2.77 0.11 -11.88
C LYS A 241 -2.62 1.56 -11.44
N ILE A 242 -2.81 1.84 -10.15
CA ILE A 242 -2.65 3.19 -9.59
C ILE A 242 -1.18 3.64 -9.69
N ASN A 243 -0.24 2.75 -9.37
CA ASN A 243 1.18 3.07 -9.43
C ASN A 243 1.67 3.28 -10.87
N LEU A 244 1.18 2.50 -11.84
CA LEU A 244 1.49 2.70 -13.26
C LEU A 244 0.99 4.06 -13.77
N ALA A 245 -0.21 4.49 -13.35
CA ALA A 245 -0.73 5.81 -13.69
C ALA A 245 0.11 6.94 -13.08
N ILE A 246 0.55 6.78 -11.83
CA ILE A 246 1.44 7.72 -11.15
C ILE A 246 2.80 7.79 -11.84
N LEU A 247 3.36 6.64 -12.22
CA LEU A 247 4.64 6.57 -12.93
C LEU A 247 4.60 7.33 -14.25
N ALA A 248 3.53 7.17 -15.04
CA ALA A 248 3.36 7.90 -16.28
C ALA A 248 3.43 9.41 -16.06
N LEU A 249 2.74 9.92 -15.03
CA LEU A 249 2.78 11.34 -14.68
C LEU A 249 4.17 11.77 -14.17
N ALA A 250 4.80 10.95 -13.32
CA ALA A 250 6.08 11.27 -12.72
C ALA A 250 7.24 11.27 -13.71
N VAL A 251 7.25 10.35 -14.68
CA VAL A 251 8.30 10.30 -15.72
C VAL A 251 8.22 11.53 -16.63
N VAL A 252 7.02 11.96 -17.01
CA VAL A 252 6.83 13.20 -17.78
C VAL A 252 7.37 14.39 -17.00
N LEU A 253 6.97 14.54 -15.73
CA LEU A 253 7.45 15.64 -14.87
C LEU A 253 8.97 15.61 -14.68
N ASN A 254 9.54 14.44 -14.34
CA ASN A 254 10.96 14.28 -14.11
C ASN A 254 11.78 14.65 -15.34
N THR A 255 11.36 14.20 -16.52
CA THR A 255 12.09 14.45 -17.77
C THR A 255 12.12 15.93 -18.13
N ILE A 256 11.02 16.66 -17.90
CA ILE A 256 11.00 18.12 -18.12
C ILE A 256 12.07 18.79 -17.25
N THR A 257 12.18 18.40 -15.97
CA THR A 257 13.10 19.02 -15.00
C THR A 257 14.53 18.48 -15.03
N LEU A 258 14.77 17.30 -15.60
CA LEU A 258 16.08 16.65 -15.53
C LEU A 258 17.11 17.45 -16.34
N PRO A 259 18.26 17.84 -15.73
CA PRO A 259 19.32 18.53 -16.46
C PRO A 259 20.07 17.56 -17.38
N MET A 260 20.63 18.08 -18.48
CA MET A 260 21.20 17.28 -19.55
C MET A 260 22.42 16.46 -19.11
N HIS A 261 23.21 16.95 -18.17
CA HIS A 261 24.36 16.21 -17.63
C HIS A 261 23.98 14.93 -16.88
N LYS A 262 22.73 14.79 -16.41
CA LYS A 262 22.24 13.57 -15.73
C LYS A 262 21.64 12.53 -16.69
N ILE A 263 21.48 12.86 -17.97
CA ILE A 263 20.99 11.93 -18.98
C ILE A 263 22.14 11.07 -19.47
N ASP A 264 21.88 9.76 -19.55
CA ASP A 264 22.82 8.74 -20.01
C ASP A 264 23.39 9.04 -21.40
N ALA A 265 24.70 8.77 -21.57
CA ALA A 265 25.43 9.02 -22.80
C ALA A 265 24.81 8.28 -24.01
N ASN A 266 24.31 7.05 -23.81
CA ASN A 266 23.71 6.28 -24.90
C ASN A 266 22.43 6.94 -25.44
N MET A 267 21.68 7.63 -24.57
CA MET A 267 20.46 8.33 -24.98
C MET A 267 20.78 9.57 -25.81
N LYS A 268 21.85 10.28 -25.45
CA LYS A 268 22.42 11.38 -26.23
C LYS A 268 22.96 10.88 -27.57
N TYR A 269 23.74 9.81 -27.57
CA TYR A 269 24.28 9.17 -28.78
C TYR A 269 23.17 8.73 -29.73
N SER A 270 22.14 8.03 -29.24
CA SER A 270 21.01 7.60 -30.08
C SER A 270 20.28 8.78 -30.73
N ALA A 271 20.20 9.93 -30.06
CA ALA A 271 19.61 11.13 -30.65
C ALA A 271 20.53 11.74 -31.73
N LEU A 272 21.84 11.77 -31.50
CA LEU A 272 22.84 12.29 -32.45
C LEU A 272 22.99 11.42 -33.70
N HIS A 273 23.01 10.09 -33.53
CA HIS A 273 23.10 9.14 -34.62
C HIS A 273 21.96 9.31 -35.63
N ALA A 274 20.74 9.56 -35.12
CA ALA A 274 19.54 9.73 -35.92
C ALA A 274 19.43 11.08 -36.66
N LEU A 275 20.38 12.00 -36.47
CA LEU A 275 20.35 13.31 -37.14
C LEU A 275 20.82 13.23 -38.59
N ASP A 276 20.24 14.09 -39.43
CA ASP A 276 20.78 14.39 -40.75
C ASP A 276 22.15 15.07 -40.64
N GLN A 277 22.96 14.97 -41.70
CA GLN A 277 24.33 15.46 -41.74
C GLN A 277 24.46 16.94 -41.36
N GLU A 278 23.57 17.78 -41.89
CA GLU A 278 23.58 19.23 -41.68
C GLU A 278 23.32 19.59 -40.21
N LYS A 279 22.31 18.94 -39.60
CA LYS A 279 21.96 19.12 -38.18
C LYS A 279 23.05 18.59 -37.26
N PHE A 280 23.69 17.48 -37.63
CA PHE A 280 24.82 16.95 -36.88
C PHE A 280 26.00 17.92 -36.88
N ASN A 281 26.33 18.51 -38.04
CA ASN A 281 27.39 19.50 -38.16
C ASN A 281 27.16 20.74 -37.27
N GLN A 282 25.91 21.19 -37.11
CA GLN A 282 25.58 22.28 -36.18
C GLN A 282 25.94 21.95 -34.73
N ILE A 283 25.67 20.72 -34.29
CA ILE A 283 26.01 20.26 -32.94
C ILE A 283 27.51 20.07 -32.78
N TYR A 284 28.19 19.53 -33.79
CA TYR A 284 29.65 19.41 -33.80
C TYR A 284 30.33 20.77 -33.66
N GLN A 285 29.86 21.79 -34.38
CA GLN A 285 30.38 23.16 -34.23
C GLN A 285 30.08 23.75 -32.85
N ALA A 286 28.87 23.50 -32.31
CA ALA A 286 28.55 23.91 -30.94
C ALA A 286 29.45 23.22 -29.90
N ALA A 287 29.80 21.94 -30.12
CA ALA A 287 30.71 21.17 -29.28
C ALA A 287 32.13 21.74 -29.32
N LEU A 288 32.68 22.04 -30.50
CA LEU A 288 33.98 22.72 -30.64
C LEU A 288 34.01 24.08 -29.92
N ASN A 289 32.98 24.89 -30.11
CA ASN A 289 32.89 26.23 -29.51
C ASN A 289 32.72 26.20 -27.98
N SER A 290 32.23 25.10 -27.42
CA SER A 290 31.99 24.96 -25.98
C SER A 290 33.25 24.95 -25.12
N LYS A 291 34.42 24.66 -25.72
CA LYS A 291 35.70 24.43 -25.00
C LYS A 291 35.63 23.33 -23.92
N THR A 292 34.63 22.45 -23.99
CA THR A 292 34.48 21.34 -23.04
C THR A 292 35.18 20.05 -23.51
N PHE A 293 35.70 20.05 -24.74
CA PHE A 293 36.38 18.92 -25.38
C PHE A 293 37.86 19.21 -25.59
N SER A 294 38.68 18.15 -25.61
CA SER A 294 40.13 18.26 -25.82
C SER A 294 40.47 18.24 -27.30
N THR A 295 41.53 18.95 -27.69
CA THR A 295 42.13 18.87 -29.02
C THR A 295 43.37 17.97 -29.05
N ASP A 296 43.70 17.31 -27.94
CA ASP A 296 44.79 16.33 -27.83
C ASP A 296 44.29 14.93 -28.22
N PRO A 297 44.84 14.29 -29.28
CA PRO A 297 44.46 12.95 -29.73
C PRO A 297 44.56 11.85 -28.68
N GLY A 298 45.37 12.02 -27.63
CA GLY A 298 45.50 11.06 -26.54
C GLY A 298 44.37 11.11 -25.50
N ASN A 299 43.46 12.07 -25.60
CA ASN A 299 42.41 12.29 -24.61
C ASN A 299 41.11 11.54 -24.97
N SER A 300 40.44 10.94 -23.98
CA SER A 300 39.15 10.25 -24.19
C SER A 300 38.02 11.19 -24.65
N LEU A 301 38.17 12.50 -24.43
CA LEU A 301 37.26 13.55 -24.92
C LEU A 301 37.86 14.31 -26.13
N TYR A 302 38.70 13.65 -26.92
CA TYR A 302 39.29 14.24 -28.13
C TYR A 302 38.22 14.52 -29.19
N LEU A 303 38.11 15.79 -29.58
CA LEU A 303 37.27 16.22 -30.69
C LEU A 303 38.17 16.87 -31.76
N PRO A 304 38.32 16.26 -32.95
CA PRO A 304 39.13 16.84 -34.03
C PRO A 304 38.58 18.21 -34.44
N THR A 305 39.44 19.19 -34.71
CA THR A 305 38.99 20.56 -35.09
C THR A 305 38.61 20.67 -36.56
N ASN A 306 39.24 19.85 -37.41
CA ASN A 306 39.11 19.94 -38.88
C ASN A 306 38.33 18.75 -39.45
N TRP A 307 37.46 18.11 -38.65
CA TRP A 307 36.70 16.97 -39.14
C TRP A 307 35.68 17.39 -40.19
N THR A 308 35.64 16.61 -41.26
CA THR A 308 34.60 16.63 -42.27
C THR A 308 34.02 15.23 -42.41
N THR A 309 32.81 15.15 -42.92
CA THR A 309 32.07 13.88 -43.01
C THR A 309 32.66 12.86 -43.98
N SER A 310 33.66 13.27 -44.76
CA SER A 310 34.43 12.41 -45.67
C SER A 310 35.79 11.98 -45.08
N SER A 311 36.08 12.32 -43.81
CA SER A 311 37.32 11.95 -43.13
C SER A 311 37.41 10.42 -42.98
N GLN A 312 38.55 9.85 -43.36
CA GLN A 312 38.82 8.41 -43.22
C GLN A 312 39.14 8.00 -41.77
N ASN A 313 39.54 8.94 -40.92
CA ASN A 313 40.08 8.64 -39.59
C ASN A 313 39.01 8.57 -38.49
N PHE A 314 37.89 9.29 -38.65
CA PHE A 314 36.81 9.32 -37.67
C PHE A 314 35.47 9.34 -38.39
N THR A 315 34.62 8.37 -38.09
CA THR A 315 33.25 8.36 -38.60
C THR A 315 32.39 9.36 -37.84
N LYS A 316 31.22 9.70 -38.40
CA LYS A 316 30.20 10.49 -37.71
C LYS A 316 29.83 9.87 -36.35
N ASP A 317 29.79 8.55 -36.28
CA ASP A 317 29.41 7.82 -35.08
C ASP A 317 30.48 7.89 -33.99
N ASP A 318 31.76 7.87 -34.35
CA ASP A 318 32.86 8.06 -33.40
C ASP A 318 32.77 9.44 -32.74
N ILE A 319 32.50 10.48 -33.54
CA ILE A 319 32.32 11.84 -33.04
C ILE A 319 31.06 11.96 -32.20
N ALA A 320 29.96 11.32 -32.62
CA ALA A 320 28.73 11.31 -31.84
C ALA A 320 28.94 10.64 -30.48
N ARG A 321 29.73 9.55 -30.40
CA ARG A 321 30.11 8.87 -29.15
C ARG A 321 30.89 9.82 -28.24
N VAL A 322 31.92 10.51 -28.76
CA VAL A 322 32.70 11.49 -27.99
C VAL A 322 31.80 12.61 -27.45
N ILE A 323 30.99 13.25 -28.31
CA ILE A 323 30.10 14.35 -27.91
C ILE A 323 29.13 13.88 -26.81
N SER A 324 28.53 12.70 -26.99
CA SER A 324 27.55 12.15 -26.04
C SER A 324 28.14 11.76 -24.69
N SER A 325 29.42 11.36 -24.65
CA SER A 325 30.13 10.92 -23.44
C SER A 325 30.49 12.08 -22.52
N ASN A 326 30.56 13.32 -23.03
CA ASN A 326 30.92 14.48 -22.25
C ASN A 326 29.74 14.99 -21.41
N TYR A 327 29.81 14.79 -20.10
CA TYR A 327 28.77 15.25 -19.18
C TYR A 327 28.70 16.78 -19.05
N LYS A 328 29.78 17.51 -19.36
CA LYS A 328 29.83 18.98 -19.28
C LYS A 328 29.19 19.67 -20.48
N PHE A 329 29.02 18.94 -21.58
CA PHE A 329 28.38 19.48 -22.77
C PHE A 329 26.85 19.39 -22.63
N GLU A 330 26.20 20.55 -22.51
CA GLU A 330 24.74 20.64 -22.40
C GLU A 330 24.06 21.27 -23.64
N ASN A 331 24.84 21.87 -24.55
CA ASN A 331 24.30 22.65 -25.66
C ASN A 331 23.90 21.78 -26.87
N TYR A 332 22.79 21.05 -26.74
CA TYR A 332 22.22 20.23 -27.80
C TYR A 332 21.20 20.98 -28.68
N ASN A 333 21.07 22.30 -28.54
CA ASN A 333 20.08 23.13 -29.25
C ASN A 333 18.67 22.47 -29.22
N ASN A 334 18.04 22.33 -30.39
CA ASN A 334 16.71 21.73 -30.59
C ASN A 334 16.65 20.22 -30.29
N LEU A 335 17.79 19.54 -30.15
CA LEU A 335 17.84 18.10 -29.88
C LEU A 335 17.57 17.78 -28.39
N THR A 336 17.65 18.78 -27.51
CA THR A 336 17.37 18.64 -26.07
C THR A 336 16.03 17.95 -25.80
N THR A 337 14.98 18.37 -26.52
CA THR A 337 13.63 17.78 -26.38
C THR A 337 13.59 16.34 -26.88
N ALA A 338 14.24 16.05 -28.01
CA ALA A 338 14.28 14.70 -28.56
C ALA A 338 15.03 13.72 -27.65
N ILE A 339 16.17 14.14 -27.09
CA ILE A 339 16.94 13.36 -26.08
C ILE A 339 16.07 13.07 -24.86
N LYS A 340 15.38 14.09 -24.35
CA LYS A 340 14.46 13.96 -23.22
C LYS A 340 13.31 13.00 -23.52
N ILE A 341 12.70 13.06 -24.72
CA ILE A 341 11.66 12.10 -25.12
C ILE A 341 12.22 10.68 -25.21
N LYS A 342 13.40 10.49 -25.81
CA LYS A 342 14.04 9.17 -25.86
C LYS A 342 14.34 8.64 -24.46
N PHE A 343 14.71 9.51 -23.52
CA PHE A 343 14.89 9.15 -22.12
C PHE A 343 13.59 8.69 -21.44
N ILE A 344 12.45 9.34 -21.71
CA ILE A 344 11.13 8.92 -21.22
C ILE A 344 10.84 7.47 -21.60
N PHE A 345 11.07 7.12 -22.87
CA PHE A 345 10.84 5.77 -23.40
C PHE A 345 12.08 4.86 -23.26
N GLY A 346 13.01 5.21 -22.37
CA GLY A 346 14.21 4.44 -22.13
C GLY A 346 14.00 3.22 -21.21
N PRO A 347 15.07 2.43 -20.98
CA PRO A 347 15.03 1.24 -20.13
C PRO A 347 14.47 1.49 -18.73
N CYS A 348 14.68 2.69 -18.19
CA CYS A 348 14.20 3.09 -16.87
C CYS A 348 12.68 3.01 -16.71
N LEU A 349 11.90 3.50 -17.68
CA LEU A 349 10.44 3.43 -17.65
C LEU A 349 9.98 1.96 -17.62
N PHE A 350 10.50 1.15 -18.54
CA PHE A 350 10.11 -0.26 -18.67
C PHE A 350 10.55 -1.09 -17.47
N ALA A 351 11.74 -0.84 -16.94
CA ALA A 351 12.19 -1.49 -15.71
C ALA A 351 11.28 -1.08 -14.53
N SER A 352 10.86 0.18 -14.45
CA SER A 352 9.89 0.63 -13.44
C SER A 352 8.48 0.04 -13.64
N PHE A 353 8.04 -0.24 -14.88
CA PHE A 353 6.82 -1.02 -15.13
C PHE A 353 6.95 -2.45 -14.60
N ILE A 354 8.07 -3.11 -14.89
CA ILE A 354 8.33 -4.47 -14.38
C ILE A 354 8.35 -4.48 -12.85
N LEU A 355 8.99 -3.48 -12.22
CA LEU A 355 8.97 -3.30 -10.76
C LEU A 355 7.54 -3.34 -10.21
N MET A 356 6.64 -2.54 -10.80
CA MET A 356 5.24 -2.42 -10.35
C MET A 356 4.40 -3.67 -10.64
N ILE A 357 4.65 -4.33 -11.77
CA ILE A 357 3.97 -5.58 -12.14
C ILE A 357 4.36 -6.70 -11.17
N ILE A 358 5.67 -6.91 -10.95
CA ILE A 358 6.18 -7.91 -10.02
C ILE A 358 5.69 -7.64 -8.61
N GLN A 359 5.76 -6.38 -8.15
CA GLN A 359 5.21 -5.95 -6.87
C GLN A 359 3.72 -6.32 -6.74
N GLY A 360 2.89 -5.99 -7.74
CA GLY A 360 1.47 -6.31 -7.75
C GLY A 360 1.18 -7.82 -7.69
N ILE A 361 1.91 -8.61 -8.48
CA ILE A 361 1.80 -10.08 -8.50
C ILE A 361 2.15 -10.67 -7.13
N VAL A 362 3.26 -10.21 -6.53
CA VAL A 362 3.73 -10.70 -5.22
C VAL A 362 2.72 -10.34 -4.12
N ILE A 363 2.15 -9.13 -4.15
CA ILE A 363 1.08 -8.72 -3.23
C ILE A 363 -0.10 -9.67 -3.31
N ASP A 364 -0.63 -9.93 -4.51
CA ASP A 364 -1.81 -10.77 -4.69
C ASP A 364 -1.54 -12.26 -4.37
N ARG A 365 -0.29 -12.71 -4.52
CA ARG A 365 0.14 -14.06 -4.13
C ARG A 365 0.22 -14.23 -2.62
N ILE A 366 0.82 -13.28 -1.90
CA ILE A 366 1.02 -13.38 -0.44
C ILE A 366 -0.24 -12.95 0.34
N TYR A 367 -1.06 -12.06 -0.22
CA TYR A 367 -2.30 -11.57 0.37
C TYR A 367 -3.52 -11.70 -0.57
N PRO A 368 -4.00 -12.94 -0.83
CA PRO A 368 -5.13 -13.20 -1.72
C PRO A 368 -6.50 -12.95 -1.05
N LYS A 369 -6.66 -11.87 -0.27
CA LYS A 369 -7.83 -11.69 0.62
C LYS A 369 -9.19 -11.72 -0.09
N ASN A 370 -9.25 -11.18 -1.30
CA ASN A 370 -10.48 -11.06 -2.08
C ASN A 370 -10.54 -12.10 -3.22
N ARG A 371 -9.80 -13.20 -3.12
CA ARG A 371 -9.85 -14.29 -4.10
C ARG A 371 -11.03 -15.21 -3.77
N ILE A 372 -12.10 -15.09 -4.56
CA ILE A 372 -13.25 -16.01 -4.49
C ILE A 372 -12.86 -17.34 -5.13
N ILE A 373 -13.23 -18.41 -4.46
CA ILE A 373 -13.18 -19.78 -4.97
C ILE A 373 -14.61 -20.33 -4.95
N THR A 374 -14.94 -21.14 -5.97
CA THR A 374 -16.09 -22.03 -5.90
C THR A 374 -15.62 -23.34 -5.30
N ILE A 375 -16.38 -23.87 -4.36
CA ILE A 375 -16.09 -25.10 -3.65
C ILE A 375 -17.22 -26.06 -3.97
N LEU A 376 -16.86 -27.24 -4.47
CA LEU A 376 -17.77 -28.36 -4.68
C LEU A 376 -17.57 -29.34 -3.53
N ILE A 377 -18.62 -29.55 -2.76
CA ILE A 377 -18.60 -30.41 -1.58
C ILE A 377 -19.50 -31.60 -1.84
N ASN A 378 -18.93 -32.77 -2.08
CA ASN A 378 -19.68 -34.02 -2.17
C ASN A 378 -19.91 -34.54 -0.76
N THR A 379 -21.16 -34.68 -0.35
CA THR A 379 -21.53 -35.15 0.99
C THR A 379 -22.77 -36.02 0.97
N ALA A 380 -22.87 -36.95 1.93
CA ALA A 380 -24.08 -37.71 2.20
C ALA A 380 -25.13 -36.91 3.01
N LYS A 381 -24.75 -35.76 3.60
CA LYS A 381 -25.58 -34.96 4.50
C LYS A 381 -25.71 -33.48 4.05
N PRO A 382 -26.28 -33.22 2.86
CA PRO A 382 -26.34 -31.87 2.30
C PRO A 382 -27.15 -30.87 3.14
N GLU A 383 -28.25 -31.32 3.76
CA GLU A 383 -29.12 -30.47 4.59
C GLU A 383 -28.44 -30.04 5.91
N GLU A 384 -27.71 -30.95 6.56
CA GLU A 384 -26.96 -30.65 7.78
C GLU A 384 -25.82 -29.66 7.49
N LEU A 385 -25.11 -29.83 6.37
CA LEU A 385 -24.09 -28.90 5.89
C LEU A 385 -24.67 -27.51 5.59
N LYS A 386 -25.84 -27.44 4.95
CA LYS A 386 -26.52 -26.17 4.62
C LYS A 386 -26.79 -25.35 5.88
N ASN A 387 -27.45 -25.96 6.86
CA ASN A 387 -27.80 -25.29 8.12
C ASN A 387 -26.54 -24.84 8.85
N PHE A 388 -25.51 -25.69 8.88
CA PHE A 388 -24.23 -25.37 9.49
C PHE A 388 -23.54 -24.17 8.84
N LEU A 389 -23.55 -24.07 7.51
CA LEU A 389 -23.00 -22.93 6.79
C LEU A 389 -23.74 -21.63 7.14
N PHE A 390 -25.07 -21.66 7.24
CA PHE A 390 -25.87 -20.50 7.66
C PHE A 390 -25.57 -20.08 9.11
N GLU A 391 -25.47 -21.02 10.04
CA GLU A 391 -25.08 -20.73 11.44
C GLU A 391 -23.69 -20.10 11.57
N LEU A 392 -22.80 -20.41 10.63
CA LEU A 392 -21.46 -19.83 10.55
C LEU A 392 -21.44 -18.46 9.85
N GLY A 393 -22.61 -17.95 9.44
CA GLY A 393 -22.76 -16.64 8.82
C GLY A 393 -22.54 -16.63 7.30
N TYR A 394 -22.61 -17.77 6.62
CA TYR A 394 -22.61 -17.79 5.16
C TYR A 394 -23.91 -17.18 4.63
N LYS A 395 -23.82 -16.14 3.80
CA LYS A 395 -24.96 -15.34 3.31
C LYS A 395 -25.25 -15.46 1.83
N ASN A 396 -24.42 -16.20 1.09
CA ASN A 396 -24.57 -16.33 -0.35
C ASN A 396 -25.47 -17.53 -0.69
N ASN A 397 -25.81 -17.64 -1.96
CA ASN A 397 -26.54 -18.81 -2.44
C ASN A 397 -25.71 -20.09 -2.25
N ILE A 398 -26.40 -21.16 -1.87
CA ILE A 398 -25.89 -22.53 -1.80
C ILE A 398 -26.61 -23.29 -2.91
N ASN A 399 -25.87 -23.81 -3.87
CA ASN A 399 -26.44 -24.57 -4.98
C ASN A 399 -26.30 -26.06 -4.69
N PHE A 400 -27.35 -26.82 -4.94
CA PHE A 400 -27.36 -28.28 -4.81
C PHE A 400 -27.43 -28.91 -6.19
N ILE A 401 -26.57 -29.91 -6.41
CA ILE A 401 -26.68 -30.83 -7.54
C ILE A 401 -27.05 -32.18 -6.90
N GLU A 402 -28.31 -32.55 -7.04
CA GLU A 402 -28.87 -33.75 -6.43
C GLU A 402 -28.50 -35.01 -7.21
N ASN A 403 -28.43 -36.13 -6.49
CA ASN A 403 -28.40 -37.50 -7.01
C ASN A 403 -27.13 -37.94 -7.75
N HIS A 404 -26.05 -38.15 -7.00
CA HIS A 404 -24.93 -38.98 -7.45
C HIS A 404 -24.82 -40.24 -6.60
N ILE A 405 -24.77 -41.40 -7.26
CA ILE A 405 -24.47 -42.67 -6.59
C ILE A 405 -22.97 -42.88 -6.68
N VAL A 406 -22.29 -42.88 -5.54
CA VAL A 406 -20.85 -43.11 -5.46
C VAL A 406 -20.61 -44.46 -4.81
N ARG A 407 -19.79 -45.29 -5.45
CA ARG A 407 -19.36 -46.57 -4.89
C ARG A 407 -18.11 -46.33 -4.04
N LYS A 408 -18.22 -46.52 -2.72
CA LYS A 408 -17.09 -46.51 -1.77
C LYS A 408 -17.10 -47.82 -1.00
N ASP A 409 -15.99 -48.54 -1.00
CA ASP A 409 -15.76 -49.77 -0.21
C ASP A 409 -16.94 -50.75 -0.21
N LEU A 410 -17.42 -51.07 -1.43
CA LEU A 410 -18.55 -51.98 -1.72
C LEU A 410 -19.98 -51.44 -1.46
N ALA A 411 -20.16 -50.28 -0.83
CA ALA A 411 -21.46 -49.65 -0.61
C ALA A 411 -21.81 -48.59 -1.67
N LEU A 412 -23.06 -48.56 -2.11
CA LEU A 412 -23.62 -47.49 -2.94
C LEU A 412 -24.14 -46.39 -2.02
N ILE A 413 -23.43 -45.27 -1.96
CA ILE A 413 -23.80 -44.13 -1.12
C ILE A 413 -24.40 -43.05 -2.01
N LYS A 414 -25.62 -42.64 -1.68
CA LYS A 414 -26.25 -41.48 -2.31
C LYS A 414 -25.59 -40.23 -1.76
N GLN A 415 -24.95 -39.47 -2.64
CA GLN A 415 -24.30 -38.20 -2.31
C GLN A 415 -24.87 -37.08 -3.17
N SER A 416 -24.86 -35.87 -2.60
CA SER A 416 -25.20 -34.65 -3.32
C SER A 416 -23.96 -33.76 -3.38
N VAL A 417 -23.84 -32.98 -4.46
CA VAL A 417 -22.79 -31.97 -4.57
C VAL A 417 -23.37 -30.64 -4.11
N VAL A 418 -22.78 -30.08 -3.06
CA VAL A 418 -23.08 -28.75 -2.55
C VAL A 418 -22.05 -27.79 -3.11
N MET A 419 -22.49 -26.84 -3.91
CA MET A 419 -21.65 -25.82 -4.53
C MET A 419 -21.83 -24.48 -3.83
N ILE A 420 -20.74 -23.96 -3.28
CA ILE A 420 -20.70 -22.65 -2.62
C ILE A 420 -19.61 -21.77 -3.23
N SER A 421 -19.81 -20.46 -3.19
CA SER A 421 -18.79 -19.49 -3.57
C SER A 421 -18.41 -18.68 -2.33
N ILE A 422 -17.13 -18.68 -1.98
CA ILE A 422 -16.63 -18.05 -0.76
C ILE A 422 -15.22 -17.48 -0.97
N SER A 423 -14.82 -16.51 -0.15
CA SER A 423 -13.41 -16.08 -0.11
C SER A 423 -12.51 -17.22 0.39
N LEU A 424 -11.34 -17.38 -0.23
CA LEU A 424 -10.32 -18.33 0.20
C LEU A 424 -9.93 -18.14 1.69
N VAL A 425 -9.97 -16.91 2.19
CA VAL A 425 -9.67 -16.61 3.60
C VAL A 425 -10.77 -17.14 4.52
N ASP A 426 -12.03 -16.93 4.16
CA ASP A 426 -13.17 -17.36 4.96
C ASP A 426 -13.31 -18.88 4.93
N TRP A 427 -13.05 -19.52 3.78
CA TRP A 427 -13.04 -20.99 3.68
C TRP A 427 -12.10 -21.65 4.70
N LYS A 428 -10.87 -21.15 4.84
CA LYS A 428 -9.89 -21.68 5.79
C LYS A 428 -10.37 -21.65 7.25
N ILE A 429 -11.33 -20.78 7.59
CA ILE A 429 -11.93 -20.69 8.93
C ILE A 429 -13.03 -21.75 9.13
N LEU A 430 -13.63 -22.21 8.03
CA LEU A 430 -14.73 -23.16 8.00
C LEU A 430 -14.27 -24.59 7.74
N GLU A 431 -13.18 -24.79 7.01
CA GLU A 431 -12.67 -26.08 6.52
C GLU A 431 -12.63 -27.15 7.60
N ASP A 432 -11.91 -26.91 8.71
CA ASP A 432 -11.80 -27.85 9.84
C ASP A 432 -13.14 -28.20 10.48
N LYS A 433 -14.13 -27.31 10.39
CA LYS A 433 -15.46 -27.52 10.97
C LYS A 433 -16.37 -28.28 10.02
N VAL A 434 -16.29 -27.98 8.73
CA VAL A 434 -17.06 -28.63 7.67
C VAL A 434 -16.63 -30.09 7.52
N LEU A 435 -15.32 -30.36 7.55
CA LEU A 435 -14.77 -31.72 7.46
C LEU A 435 -15.18 -32.63 8.63
N LYS A 436 -15.63 -32.07 9.77
CA LYS A 436 -16.10 -32.86 10.93
C LYS A 436 -17.53 -33.36 10.79
N LEU A 437 -18.34 -32.80 9.89
CA LEU A 437 -19.76 -33.17 9.74
C LEU A 437 -19.92 -34.54 9.05
N ASP A 438 -19.09 -34.80 8.05
CA ASP A 438 -19.13 -36.01 7.24
C ASP A 438 -17.68 -36.45 6.93
N PRO A 439 -17.19 -37.53 7.58
CA PRO A 439 -15.85 -38.06 7.32
C PRO A 439 -15.65 -38.53 5.87
N ASN A 440 -16.73 -38.81 5.15
CA ASN A 440 -16.70 -39.28 3.76
C ASN A 440 -16.80 -38.16 2.73
N MET A 441 -16.82 -36.91 3.18
CA MET A 441 -16.91 -35.72 2.35
C MET A 441 -15.71 -35.59 1.41
N ASN A 442 -15.97 -35.19 0.17
CA ASN A 442 -14.93 -34.81 -0.79
C ASN A 442 -15.12 -33.35 -1.18
N ILE A 443 -14.02 -32.60 -1.26
CA ILE A 443 -14.03 -31.16 -1.51
C ILE A 443 -13.13 -30.84 -2.70
N ALA A 444 -13.69 -30.24 -3.74
CA ALA A 444 -12.97 -29.76 -4.91
C ALA A 444 -13.00 -28.24 -5.00
N PHE A 445 -11.86 -27.65 -5.38
CA PHE A 445 -11.69 -26.21 -5.49
C PHE A 445 -11.66 -25.77 -6.96
N ILE A 446 -12.56 -24.85 -7.32
CA ILE A 446 -12.60 -24.22 -8.64
C ILE A 446 -12.20 -22.75 -8.48
N LYS A 447 -11.19 -22.33 -9.26
CA LYS A 447 -10.75 -20.93 -9.29
C LYS A 447 -11.75 -20.12 -10.13
N ASN A 448 -12.42 -19.16 -9.50
CA ASN A 448 -13.31 -18.25 -10.21
C ASN A 448 -12.53 -17.10 -10.87
N MET A 449 -12.90 -16.75 -12.10
CA MET A 449 -12.40 -15.53 -12.75
C MET A 449 -13.11 -14.28 -12.22
N LYS A 450 -14.45 -14.33 -12.10
CA LYS A 450 -15.27 -13.22 -11.62
C LYS A 450 -16.65 -13.73 -11.18
N VAL A 451 -17.20 -13.15 -10.12
CA VAL A 451 -18.61 -13.30 -9.73
C VAL A 451 -19.35 -12.00 -10.07
N LYS A 452 -20.49 -12.10 -10.75
CA LYS A 452 -21.37 -10.96 -11.08
C LYS A 452 -22.70 -11.16 -10.33
N GLY A 453 -23.30 -10.06 -9.85
CA GLY A 453 -24.54 -10.08 -9.08
C GLY A 453 -24.34 -9.72 -7.60
N HIS A 454 -25.38 -9.92 -6.79
CA HIS A 454 -25.31 -9.69 -5.34
C HIS A 454 -24.49 -10.82 -4.70
N PHE A 455 -23.35 -10.48 -4.11
CA PHE A 455 -22.46 -11.43 -3.46
C PHE A 455 -21.85 -10.81 -2.20
N ASN A 456 -21.96 -11.51 -1.08
CA ASN A 456 -21.38 -11.16 0.20
C ASN A 456 -19.98 -11.75 0.32
N TYR A 457 -18.98 -10.87 0.42
CA TYR A 457 -17.56 -11.24 0.40
C TYR A 457 -16.99 -11.58 1.79
N ALA A 458 -17.80 -11.49 2.83
CA ALA A 458 -17.44 -11.79 4.20
C ALA A 458 -18.56 -12.58 4.87
N LEU A 459 -18.17 -13.53 5.72
CA LEU A 459 -19.09 -14.18 6.66
C LEU A 459 -19.72 -13.16 7.62
N ASP A 460 -20.92 -13.46 8.09
CA ASP A 460 -21.54 -12.66 9.14
C ASP A 460 -20.74 -12.72 10.44
N ASN A 461 -20.50 -11.55 11.04
CA ASN A 461 -19.71 -11.45 12.26
C ASN A 461 -20.53 -11.71 13.54
N GLU A 462 -21.75 -12.23 13.42
CA GLU A 462 -22.66 -12.47 14.55
C GLU A 462 -22.01 -13.27 15.67
N LYS A 463 -21.21 -14.28 15.37
CA LYS A 463 -20.55 -15.10 16.40
C LYS A 463 -19.52 -14.29 17.21
N GLN A 464 -18.77 -13.38 16.57
CA GLN A 464 -17.88 -12.46 17.29
C GLN A 464 -18.68 -11.44 18.09
N GLU A 465 -19.79 -10.93 17.54
CA GLU A 465 -20.67 -10.00 18.24
C GLU A 465 -21.30 -10.64 19.48
N MET A 466 -21.78 -11.87 19.36
CA MET A 466 -22.34 -12.66 20.46
C MET A 466 -21.30 -12.96 21.53
N VAL A 467 -20.08 -13.37 21.17
CA VAL A 467 -18.99 -13.59 22.15
C VAL A 467 -18.66 -12.31 22.91
N LEU A 468 -18.62 -11.17 22.22
CA LEU A 468 -18.40 -9.88 22.88
C LEU A 468 -19.59 -9.49 23.77
N TYR A 469 -20.82 -9.73 23.32
CA TYR A 469 -22.05 -9.50 24.08
C TYR A 469 -22.06 -10.32 25.37
N GLN A 470 -21.83 -11.63 25.26
CA GLN A 470 -21.75 -12.56 26.40
C GLN A 470 -20.67 -12.12 27.39
N LYS A 471 -19.48 -11.73 26.91
CA LYS A 471 -18.41 -11.21 27.78
C LYS A 471 -18.81 -9.96 28.55
N VAL A 472 -19.61 -9.06 27.95
CA VAL A 472 -20.13 -7.88 28.66
C VAL A 472 -21.15 -8.31 29.71
N VAL A 473 -22.11 -9.17 29.35
CA VAL A 473 -23.21 -9.58 30.23
C VAL A 473 -22.72 -10.42 31.42
N GLN A 474 -21.73 -11.28 31.22
CA GLN A 474 -21.15 -12.12 32.28
C GLN A 474 -20.33 -11.31 33.29
N ASP A 475 -19.76 -10.16 32.91
CA ASP A 475 -19.04 -9.27 33.83
C ASP A 475 -20.04 -8.43 34.66
N LYS A 476 -20.42 -8.97 35.82
CA LYS A 476 -21.37 -8.33 36.77
C LYS A 476 -20.97 -6.90 37.13
N ARG A 477 -19.67 -6.61 37.30
CA ARG A 477 -19.18 -5.28 37.68
C ARG A 477 -19.36 -4.30 36.53
N LEU A 478 -19.05 -4.74 35.31
CA LEU A 478 -19.22 -3.94 34.11
C LEU A 478 -20.69 -3.67 33.80
N MET A 479 -21.56 -4.67 33.93
CA MET A 479 -23.01 -4.52 33.75
C MET A 479 -23.62 -3.53 34.74
N HIS A 480 -23.31 -3.69 36.02
CA HIS A 480 -23.77 -2.76 37.05
C HIS A 480 -23.32 -1.33 36.74
N LYS A 481 -22.08 -1.16 36.30
CA LYS A 481 -21.56 0.15 35.88
C LYS A 481 -22.29 0.74 34.68
N ILE A 482 -22.56 -0.08 33.65
CA ILE A 482 -23.32 0.35 32.46
C ILE A 482 -24.71 0.83 32.88
N GLU A 483 -25.39 0.10 33.75
CA GLU A 483 -26.71 0.49 34.25
C GLU A 483 -26.68 1.82 35.01
N GLN A 484 -25.77 1.96 35.98
CA GLN A 484 -25.65 3.17 36.80
C GLN A 484 -25.32 4.41 35.95
N ASP A 485 -24.31 4.31 35.06
CA ASP A 485 -23.94 5.40 34.15
C ASP A 485 -25.11 5.75 33.21
N SER A 486 -25.87 4.75 32.76
CA SER A 486 -27.02 4.96 31.86
C SER A 486 -28.19 5.66 32.55
N ILE A 487 -28.49 5.30 33.81
CA ILE A 487 -29.56 5.95 34.61
C ILE A 487 -29.21 7.43 34.82
N ILE A 488 -27.97 7.74 35.21
CA ILE A 488 -27.54 9.11 35.49
C ILE A 488 -27.60 9.98 34.23
N ILE A 489 -27.08 9.48 33.10
CA ILE A 489 -27.08 10.21 31.83
C ILE A 489 -28.51 10.36 31.29
N ALA A 490 -29.36 9.33 31.43
CA ALA A 490 -30.76 9.40 31.02
C ALA A 490 -31.53 10.45 31.83
N LYS A 491 -31.39 10.45 33.17
CA LYS A 491 -31.98 11.45 34.05
C LYS A 491 -31.60 12.87 33.65
N GLN A 492 -30.30 13.14 33.46
CA GLN A 492 -29.82 14.47 33.05
C GLN A 492 -30.35 14.92 31.69
N LYS A 493 -30.70 13.99 30.79
CA LYS A 493 -31.33 14.32 29.50
C LYS A 493 -32.82 14.59 29.67
N ILE A 494 -33.52 13.76 30.44
CA ILE A 494 -34.93 13.94 30.77
C ILE A 494 -35.14 15.28 31.48
N ASP A 495 -34.33 15.61 32.49
CA ASP A 495 -34.39 16.88 33.22
C ASP A 495 -34.15 18.09 32.30
N ARG A 496 -33.27 17.94 31.30
CA ARG A 496 -33.01 18.99 30.29
C ARG A 496 -34.19 19.17 29.33
N ASP A 497 -34.78 18.07 28.88
CA ASP A 497 -35.94 18.09 28.00
C ASP A 497 -37.13 18.74 28.74
N LEU A 498 -37.36 18.37 30.00
CA LEU A 498 -38.39 18.97 30.87
C LEU A 498 -38.19 20.49 31.08
N LYS A 499 -36.94 20.94 31.32
CA LYS A 499 -36.63 22.38 31.43
C LYS A 499 -36.88 23.13 30.12
N LYS A 500 -36.57 22.53 28.97
CA LYS A 500 -36.83 23.14 27.65
C LYS A 500 -38.33 23.28 27.39
N THR A 501 -39.13 22.26 27.69
CA THR A 501 -40.59 22.34 27.57
C THR A 501 -41.18 23.39 28.50
N LYS A 502 -40.73 23.50 29.75
CA LYS A 502 -41.20 24.56 30.67
C LYS A 502 -40.88 25.95 30.15
N ASN A 503 -39.66 26.17 29.67
CA ASN A 503 -39.25 27.45 29.11
C ASN A 503 -39.98 27.80 27.80
N SER A 504 -40.35 26.81 26.97
CA SER A 504 -41.15 27.06 25.76
C SER A 504 -42.61 27.36 26.08
N TYR A 505 -43.18 26.69 27.09
CA TYR A 505 -44.54 26.99 27.56
C TYR A 505 -44.64 28.40 28.16
N GLN A 506 -43.69 28.80 29.02
CA GLN A 506 -43.64 30.17 29.59
C GLN A 506 -43.39 31.26 28.53
N LYS A 507 -42.78 30.91 27.39
CA LYS A 507 -42.53 31.86 26.30
C LYS A 507 -43.72 32.01 25.34
N ASN A 508 -44.59 30.99 25.29
CA ASN A 508 -45.78 30.96 24.43
C ASN A 508 -47.08 31.32 25.16
N ASN A 509 -47.09 31.29 26.49
CA ASN A 509 -48.15 31.79 27.37
C ASN A 509 -47.50 32.68 28.46
N PRO A 510 -47.28 33.98 28.20
CA PRO A 510 -46.74 34.91 29.19
C PRO A 510 -47.69 35.15 30.37
#